data_AF-A0A960FR25-F1
#
_entry.id   AF-A0A960FR25-F1
#
_cell.length_a   1.000
_cell.length_b   1.000
_cell.length_c   1.000
_cell.angle_alpha   90.00
_cell.angle_beta   90.00
_cell.angle_gamma   90.00
#
_symmetry.space_group_name_H-M   'P 1'
#
loop_
_entity.id
_entity.type
_entity.pdbx_description
1 polymer ?
#
loop_
_entity_poly.entity_id
_entity_poly.type
_entity_poly.pdbx_seq_one_letter_code
_entity_poly.pdbx_strand_id
1 'polypeptide(L)'
;MYIGSTGERGLHHLIWEIVDNAVDEALAGYCDRIVLTLLADGGIRVEDNGRGIPTDTAPGQELPALTLALTVLHAGGKFGGGGYKVSGGLHGVGVSAVNALSTWMETKVKRDGKIYRQRFERGVPVTDVEVIGKCSPDDTGTIQTFMR
;
A
#
# COMPACT_ATOMS: atom_id res chain seq x y z
N MET A 1 1.81 -19.68 -6.70
CA MET A 1 2.97 -18.90 -7.16
C MET A 1 3.18 -17.68 -6.28
N TYR A 2 2.25 -16.72 -6.23
CA TYR A 2 2.42 -15.48 -5.44
C TYR A 2 2.02 -15.56 -3.97
N ILE A 3 0.93 -16.26 -3.63
CA ILE A 3 0.38 -16.31 -2.25
C ILE A 3 0.33 -17.71 -1.64
N GLY A 4 1.08 -18.65 -2.22
CA GLY A 4 1.17 -20.05 -1.78
C GLY A 4 -0.08 -20.93 -1.98
N SER A 5 -1.28 -20.43 -1.67
CA SER A 5 -2.56 -21.15 -1.71
C SER A 5 -3.72 -20.22 -2.08
N THR A 6 -4.85 -20.76 -2.52
CA THR A 6 -6.12 -20.01 -2.70
C THR A 6 -7.14 -20.27 -1.58
N GLY A 7 -6.77 -21.06 -0.57
CA GLY A 7 -7.57 -21.25 0.64
C GLY A 7 -7.28 -20.20 1.72
N GLU A 8 -7.69 -20.50 2.96
CA GLU A 8 -7.56 -19.60 4.12
C GLU A 8 -6.14 -19.05 4.33
N ARG A 9 -5.11 -19.89 4.14
CA ARG A 9 -3.71 -19.46 4.25
C ARG A 9 -3.36 -18.36 3.23
N GLY A 10 -3.85 -18.50 2.00
CA GLY A 10 -3.64 -17.50 0.95
C GLY A 10 -4.36 -16.19 1.25
N LEU A 11 -5.57 -16.27 1.81
CA LEU A 11 -6.31 -15.08 2.25
C LEU A 11 -5.54 -14.31 3.32
N HIS A 12 -5.05 -15.00 4.36
CA HIS A 12 -4.25 -14.36 5.41
C HIS A 12 -2.92 -13.83 4.87
N HIS A 13 -2.33 -14.50 3.88
CA HIS A 13 -1.12 -14.00 3.21
C HIS A 13 -1.34 -12.59 2.63
N LEU A 14 -2.53 -12.30 2.05
CA LEU A 14 -2.83 -10.95 1.56
C LEU A 14 -2.77 -9.91 2.67
N ILE A 15 -3.24 -10.25 3.87
CA ILE A 15 -3.18 -9.38 5.04
C ILE A 15 -1.73 -9.13 5.44
N TRP A 16 -0.92 -10.19 5.50
CA TRP A 16 0.50 -10.09 5.85
C TRP A 16 1.27 -9.17 4.91
N GLU A 17 1.04 -9.25 3.60
CA GLU A 17 1.73 -8.37 2.63
C GLU A 17 1.44 -6.88 2.86
N ILE A 18 0.24 -6.52 3.34
CA ILE A 18 -0.09 -5.13 3.66
C ILE A 18 0.52 -4.73 5.02
N VAL A 19 0.41 -5.60 6.03
CA VAL A 19 0.98 -5.36 7.36
C VAL A 19 2.50 -5.25 7.30
N ASP A 20 3.18 -6.07 6.50
CA ASP A 20 4.63 -6.06 6.35
C ASP A 20 5.13 -4.75 5.75
N ASN A 21 4.37 -4.12 4.84
CA ASN A 21 4.72 -2.78 4.35
C ASN A 21 4.65 -1.71 5.46
N ALA A 22 3.66 -1.81 6.35
CA ALA A 22 3.56 -0.92 7.52
C ALA A 22 4.67 -1.19 8.55
N VAL A 23 5.05 -2.46 8.74
CA VAL A 23 6.19 -2.86 9.59
C VAL A 23 7.51 -2.35 9.01
N ASP A 24 7.67 -2.33 7.69
CA ASP A 24 8.88 -1.79 7.06
C ASP A 24 9.05 -0.30 7.34
N GLU A 25 7.96 0.49 7.39
CA GLU A 25 8.01 1.88 7.85
C GLU A 25 8.42 1.99 9.33
N ALA A 26 8.00 1.04 10.17
CA ALA A 26 8.38 1.00 11.58
C ALA A 26 9.87 0.64 11.75
N LEU A 27 10.36 -0.34 10.98
CA LEU A 27 11.79 -0.70 10.95
C LEU A 27 12.68 0.44 10.43
N ALA A 28 12.12 1.30 9.57
CA ALA A 28 12.78 2.51 9.11
C ALA A 28 12.69 3.68 10.12
N GLY A 29 11.94 3.53 11.22
CA GLY A 29 11.80 4.52 12.29
C GLY A 29 10.75 5.60 12.04
N TYR A 30 9.82 5.38 11.09
CA TYR A 30 8.79 6.35 10.73
C TYR A 30 7.38 5.98 11.21
N CYS A 31 7.14 4.74 11.63
CA CYS A 31 5.84 4.26 12.08
C CYS A 31 5.97 3.70 13.50
N ASP A 32 5.06 4.08 14.40
CA ASP A 32 4.97 3.54 15.75
C ASP A 32 3.60 2.89 16.04
N ARG A 33 2.64 3.04 15.12
CA ARG A 33 1.29 2.51 15.26
C ARG A 33 0.77 1.95 13.95
N ILE A 34 0.39 0.67 14.00
CA ILE A 34 -0.30 -0.02 12.91
C ILE A 34 -1.68 -0.47 13.44
N VAL A 35 -2.73 -0.19 12.68
CA VAL A 35 -4.10 -0.57 13.02
C VAL A 35 -4.65 -1.47 11.92
N LEU A 36 -5.02 -2.70 12.29
CA LEU A 36 -5.75 -3.62 11.42
C LEU A 36 -7.21 -3.67 11.86
N THR A 37 -8.12 -3.46 10.91
CA THR A 37 -9.57 -3.54 11.13
C THR A 37 -10.18 -4.58 10.20
N LEU A 38 -10.91 -5.55 10.75
CA LEU A 38 -11.83 -6.39 9.99
C LEU A 38 -13.17 -5.64 9.87
N LEU A 39 -13.55 -5.30 8.65
CA LEU A 39 -14.78 -4.57 8.36
C LEU A 39 -15.99 -5.51 8.40
N ALA A 40 -17.15 -4.94 8.71
CA ALA A 40 -18.40 -5.71 8.86
C ALA A 40 -18.86 -6.38 7.55
N ASP A 41 -18.43 -5.86 6.40
CA ASP A 41 -18.70 -6.40 5.07
C ASP A 41 -17.70 -7.51 4.65
N GLY A 42 -16.74 -7.86 5.50
CA GLY A 42 -15.68 -8.82 5.22
C GLY A 42 -14.41 -8.20 4.62
N GLY A 43 -14.40 -6.87 4.39
CA GLY A 43 -13.20 -6.17 3.95
C GLY A 43 -12.13 -6.08 5.04
N ILE A 44 -10.89 -5.87 4.63
CA ILE A 44 -9.76 -5.66 5.53
C ILE A 44 -9.23 -4.24 5.32
N ARG A 45 -8.98 -3.53 6.42
CA ARG A 45 -8.31 -2.23 6.42
C ARG A 45 -7.06 -2.27 7.27
N VAL A 46 -5.94 -1.81 6.73
CA VAL A 46 -4.68 -1.61 7.44
C VAL A 46 -4.30 -0.14 7.35
N GLU A 47 -3.96 0.45 8.49
CA GLU A 47 -3.58 1.85 8.63
C GLU A 47 -2.25 1.93 9.35
N ASP A 48 -1.30 2.67 8.80
CA ASP A 48 -0.04 3.03 9.46
C ASP A 48 0.09 4.55 9.58
N ASN A 49 0.94 4.99 10.50
CA ASN A 49 1.36 6.39 10.60
C ASN A 49 2.80 6.61 10.08
N GLY A 50 3.21 5.82 9.08
CA GLY A 50 4.49 5.99 8.40
C GLY A 50 4.55 7.25 7.54
N ARG A 51 5.52 7.31 6.62
CA ARG A 51 5.74 8.46 5.72
C ARG A 51 4.63 8.65 4.68
N GLY A 52 3.81 7.63 4.45
CA GLY A 52 2.86 7.57 3.33
C GLY A 52 3.56 7.24 2.00
N ILE A 53 2.94 6.38 1.17
CA ILE A 53 3.44 6.04 -0.17
C ILE A 53 3.58 7.32 -1.03
N PRO A 54 4.69 7.56 -1.74
CA PRO A 54 4.81 8.70 -2.65
C PRO A 54 3.68 8.74 -3.69
N THR A 55 3.06 9.91 -3.85
CA THR A 55 1.89 10.11 -4.72
C THR A 55 2.21 10.79 -6.04
N ASP A 56 3.42 11.33 -6.18
CA ASP A 56 3.85 12.07 -7.37
C ASP A 56 4.43 11.14 -8.44
N THR A 57 4.50 11.65 -9.66
CA THR A 57 5.19 11.00 -10.78
C THR A 57 6.67 11.41 -10.78
N ALA A 58 7.58 10.44 -10.66
CA ALA A 58 9.02 10.72 -10.71
C ALA A 58 9.48 11.10 -12.13
N PRO A 59 10.58 11.87 -12.30
CA PRO A 59 11.12 12.19 -13.61
C PRO A 59 11.37 10.94 -14.47
N GLY A 60 10.84 10.93 -15.70
CA GLY A 60 10.98 9.81 -16.63
C GLY A 60 10.01 8.64 -16.39
N GLN A 61 9.12 8.73 -15.40
CA GLN A 61 8.02 7.78 -15.23
C GLN A 61 6.72 8.31 -15.84
N GLU A 62 5.88 7.40 -16.33
CA GLU A 62 4.58 7.73 -16.92
C GLU A 62 3.44 7.69 -15.90
N LEU A 63 3.64 6.99 -14.78
CA LEU A 63 2.62 6.75 -13.76
C LEU A 63 3.07 7.30 -12.41
N PRO A 64 2.13 7.78 -11.57
CA PRO A 64 2.41 8.10 -10.17
C PRO A 64 3.04 6.92 -9.44
N ALA A 65 3.93 7.19 -8.48
CA ALA A 65 4.60 6.14 -7.71
C ALA A 65 3.62 5.24 -6.95
N LEU A 66 2.51 5.80 -6.45
CA LEU A 66 1.39 5.04 -5.86
C LEU A 66 0.81 4.05 -6.88
N THR A 67 0.45 4.50 -8.08
CA THR A 67 -0.07 3.63 -9.14
C THR A 67 0.93 2.53 -9.47
N LEU A 68 2.21 2.87 -9.67
CA LEU A 68 3.26 1.90 -9.99
C LEU A 68 3.41 0.81 -8.93
N ALA A 69 3.41 1.19 -7.65
CA ALA A 69 3.54 0.23 -6.55
C ALA A 69 2.40 -0.80 -6.54
N LEU A 70 1.18 -0.39 -6.90
CA LEU A 70 0.00 -1.25 -6.88
C LEU A 70 -0.25 -2.01 -8.19
N THR A 71 0.36 -1.62 -9.33
CA THR A 71 0.05 -2.23 -10.64
C THR A 71 1.24 -2.92 -11.31
N VAL A 72 2.49 -2.60 -10.94
CA VAL A 72 3.68 -3.14 -11.58
C VAL A 72 4.39 -4.10 -10.62
N LEU A 73 4.63 -5.33 -11.07
CA LEU A 73 5.43 -6.30 -10.32
C LEU A 73 6.90 -5.87 -10.29
N HIS A 74 7.56 -6.10 -9.15
CA HIS A 74 8.96 -5.72 -8.92
C HIS A 74 9.21 -4.21 -8.97
N ALA A 75 8.17 -3.40 -8.78
CA ALA A 75 8.27 -1.97 -8.60
C ALA A 75 8.25 -1.61 -7.10
N GLY A 76 9.19 -0.75 -6.67
CA GLY A 76 9.19 -0.22 -5.30
C GLY A 76 10.55 0.31 -4.85
N GLY A 77 10.54 1.27 -3.93
CA GLY A 77 11.74 1.91 -3.36
C GLY A 77 12.60 1.00 -2.47
N LYS A 78 12.24 -0.27 -2.34
CA LYS A 78 13.01 -1.31 -1.64
C LYS A 78 14.15 -1.86 -2.50
N PHE A 79 14.15 -1.60 -3.81
CA PHE A 79 15.24 -1.94 -4.72
C PHE A 79 16.10 -0.70 -5.00
N GLY A 80 17.38 -0.73 -4.62
CA GLY A 80 18.34 0.31 -5.03
C GLY A 80 18.99 1.17 -3.94
N GLY A 81 18.91 0.77 -2.66
CA GLY A 81 19.97 1.13 -1.69
C GLY A 81 19.80 2.37 -0.81
N GLY A 82 18.60 2.95 -0.66
CA GLY A 82 18.41 4.14 0.21
C GLY A 82 17.14 4.22 1.06
N GLY A 83 16.02 3.60 0.64
CA GLY A 83 14.71 3.82 1.28
C GLY A 83 14.47 3.05 2.58
N TYR A 84 15.08 1.87 2.72
CA TYR A 84 14.93 0.97 3.86
C TYR A 84 16.26 0.24 4.13
N LYS A 85 16.75 0.25 5.38
CA LYS A 85 17.98 -0.46 5.78
C LYS A 85 17.76 -1.95 6.01
N VAL A 86 16.55 -2.33 6.44
CA VAL A 86 16.06 -3.71 6.61
C VAL A 86 14.58 -3.67 6.24
N SER A 87 14.12 -4.59 5.39
CA SER A 87 12.70 -4.73 5.04
C SER A 87 12.30 -6.20 5.00
N GLY A 88 11.14 -6.54 5.55
CA GLY A 88 10.54 -7.88 5.44
C GLY A 88 10.06 -8.19 4.01
N GLY A 89 9.59 -7.16 3.27
CA GLY A 89 9.10 -7.33 1.90
C GLY A 89 10.20 -7.23 0.84
N LEU A 90 10.83 -8.36 0.47
CA LEU A 90 12.00 -8.37 -0.43
C LEU A 90 11.70 -8.50 -1.93
N HIS A 91 10.44 -8.66 -2.34
CA HIS A 91 10.12 -9.00 -3.73
C HIS A 91 9.42 -7.90 -4.53
N GLY A 92 8.92 -6.83 -3.88
CA GLY A 92 8.19 -5.74 -4.54
C GLY A 92 6.99 -6.20 -5.37
N VAL A 93 6.36 -7.29 -4.92
CA VAL A 93 5.16 -7.89 -5.53
C VAL A 93 3.98 -7.97 -4.56
N GLY A 94 4.21 -7.71 -3.26
CA GLY A 94 3.23 -7.96 -2.21
C GLY A 94 1.93 -7.18 -2.43
N VAL A 95 2.00 -5.85 -2.37
CA VAL A 95 0.83 -4.99 -2.50
C VAL A 95 0.16 -5.09 -3.88
N SER A 96 0.92 -5.30 -4.95
CA SER A 96 0.37 -5.48 -6.31
C SER A 96 -0.31 -6.85 -6.46
N ALA A 97 0.17 -7.90 -5.80
CA ALA A 97 -0.53 -9.18 -5.70
C ALA A 97 -1.84 -9.05 -4.90
N VAL A 98 -1.85 -8.30 -3.80
CA VAL A 98 -3.08 -8.01 -3.04
C VAL A 98 -4.08 -7.27 -3.92
N ASN A 99 -3.64 -6.23 -4.63
CA ASN A 99 -4.48 -5.46 -5.54
C ASN A 99 -5.08 -6.34 -6.65
N ALA A 100 -4.24 -7.14 -7.33
CA ALA A 100 -4.67 -8.03 -8.41
C ALA A 100 -5.65 -9.11 -7.96
N LEU A 101 -5.49 -9.61 -6.72
CA LEU A 101 -6.34 -10.67 -6.18
C LEU A 101 -7.60 -10.15 -5.49
N SER A 102 -7.72 -8.85 -5.25
CA SER A 102 -8.90 -8.24 -4.64
C SER A 102 -9.99 -7.99 -5.68
N THR A 103 -11.26 -8.17 -5.32
CA THR A 103 -12.36 -7.62 -6.12
C THR A 103 -12.17 -6.11 -6.27
N TRP A 104 -11.72 -5.47 -5.19
CA TRP A 104 -11.45 -4.05 -5.16
C TRP A 104 -10.43 -3.68 -4.08
N MET A 105 -9.63 -2.64 -4.35
CA MET A 105 -8.70 -2.03 -3.38
C MET A 105 -8.81 -0.50 -3.41
N GLU A 106 -8.76 0.14 -2.25
CA GLU A 106 -8.66 1.60 -2.09
C GLU A 106 -7.43 1.90 -1.24
N THR A 107 -6.54 2.74 -1.77
CA THR A 107 -5.40 3.25 -1.00
C THR A 107 -5.60 4.74 -0.76
N LYS A 108 -5.60 5.15 0.51
CA LYS A 108 -5.45 6.55 0.90
C LYS A 108 -4.06 6.79 1.44
N VAL A 109 -3.51 7.94 1.09
CA VAL A 109 -2.21 8.38 1.58
C VAL A 109 -2.38 9.74 2.20
N LYS A 110 -1.89 9.91 3.43
CA LYS A 110 -1.71 11.23 4.02
C LYS A 110 -0.26 11.64 3.87
N ARG A 111 -0.01 12.73 3.14
CA ARG A 111 1.33 13.22 2.83
C ARG A 111 1.25 14.69 2.40
N ASP A 112 2.25 15.49 2.75
CA ASP A 112 2.37 16.90 2.35
C ASP A 112 1.11 17.75 2.66
N GLY A 113 0.48 17.48 3.81
CA GLY A 113 -0.73 18.17 4.28
C GLY A 113 -2.01 17.84 3.48
N LYS A 114 -1.98 16.81 2.64
CA LYS A 114 -3.10 16.36 1.79
C LYS A 114 -3.43 14.89 2.03
N ILE A 115 -4.69 14.57 1.78
CA ILE A 115 -5.18 13.20 1.75
C ILE A 115 -5.42 12.85 0.29
N TYR A 116 -4.63 11.91 -0.22
CA TYR A 116 -4.77 11.35 -1.55
C TYR A 116 -5.56 10.05 -1.50
N ARG A 117 -6.23 9.71 -2.60
CA ARG A 117 -6.95 8.45 -2.77
C ARG A 117 -6.71 7.92 -4.18
N GLN A 118 -6.55 6.61 -4.29
CA GLN A 118 -6.69 5.91 -5.56
C GLN A 118 -7.49 4.60 -5.38
N ARG A 119 -8.35 4.31 -6.35
CA ARG A 119 -9.23 3.15 -6.36
C ARG A 119 -8.85 2.18 -7.47
N PHE A 120 -8.92 0.90 -7.16
CA PHE A 120 -8.64 -0.20 -8.06
C PHE A 120 -9.73 -1.26 -8.02
N GLU A 121 -9.99 -1.88 -9.16
CA GLU A 121 -10.85 -3.06 -9.31
C GLU A 121 -10.07 -4.16 -10.01
N ARG A 122 -9.90 -5.32 -9.35
CA ARG A 122 -9.15 -6.47 -9.88
C ARG A 122 -7.76 -6.10 -10.42
N GLY A 123 -7.03 -5.27 -9.68
CA GLY A 123 -5.69 -4.79 -10.07
C GLY A 123 -5.66 -3.58 -11.00
N VAL A 124 -6.79 -3.18 -11.58
CA VAL A 124 -6.85 -2.08 -12.57
C VAL A 124 -7.23 -0.77 -11.87
N PRO A 125 -6.48 0.33 -12.06
CA PRO A 125 -6.88 1.64 -11.55
C PRO A 125 -8.17 2.08 -12.22
N VAL A 126 -9.18 2.44 -11.41
CA VAL A 126 -10.46 3.01 -11.89
C VAL A 126 -10.58 4.50 -11.59
N THR A 127 -9.60 5.05 -10.86
CA THR A 127 -9.39 6.49 -10.67
C THR A 127 -7.91 6.82 -10.85
N ASP A 128 -7.63 8.09 -11.15
CA ASP A 128 -6.31 8.67 -10.97
C ASP A 128 -5.99 8.81 -9.46
N VAL A 129 -4.79 9.30 -9.14
CA VAL A 129 -4.43 9.72 -7.78
C VAL A 129 -5.09 11.07 -7.50
N GLU A 130 -6.14 11.07 -6.69
CA GLU A 130 -6.98 12.25 -6.43
C GLU A 130 -6.71 12.82 -5.04
N VAL A 131 -6.71 14.16 -4.92
CA VAL A 131 -6.73 14.82 -3.61
C VAL A 131 -8.16 14.88 -3.09
N ILE A 132 -8.46 14.16 -2.01
CA ILE A 132 -9.80 14.06 -1.42
C ILE A 132 -9.95 14.89 -0.14
N GLY A 133 -8.88 15.51 0.35
CA GLY A 133 -8.94 16.33 1.56
C GLY A 133 -7.59 16.91 1.98
N LYS A 134 -7.60 17.61 3.10
CA LYS A 134 -6.41 18.15 3.77
C LYS A 134 -6.21 17.43 5.10
N CYS A 135 -4.96 17.31 5.54
CA CYS A 135 -4.60 16.83 6.87
C CYS A 135 -3.55 17.77 7.49
N SER A 136 -3.23 17.57 8.77
CA SER A 136 -2.06 18.23 9.35
C SER A 136 -0.80 17.82 8.57
N PRO A 137 0.18 18.72 8.34
CA PRO A 137 1.46 18.35 7.74
C PRO A 137 2.17 17.20 8.47
N ASP A 138 1.96 17.09 9.79
CA ASP A 138 2.53 16.02 10.64
C ASP A 138 1.67 14.75 10.68
N ASP A 139 0.46 14.76 10.10
CA ASP A 139 -0.41 13.59 9.98
C ASP A 139 -0.11 12.89 8.65
N THR A 140 0.86 11.98 8.69
CA THR A 140 1.28 11.14 7.55
C THR A 140 0.87 9.69 7.76
N GLY A 141 0.80 8.93 6.66
CA GLY A 141 0.55 7.49 6.74
C GLY A 141 -0.13 6.93 5.52
N THR A 142 -0.25 5.61 5.50
CA THR A 142 -0.96 4.88 4.44
C THR A 142 -2.15 4.13 5.04
N ILE A 143 -3.28 4.18 4.35
CA ILE A 143 -4.48 3.41 4.67
C ILE A 143 -4.83 2.58 3.44
N GLN A 144 -4.80 1.26 3.57
CA GLN A 144 -5.15 0.33 2.51
C GLN A 144 -6.36 -0.49 2.93
N THR A 145 -7.41 -0.41 2.12
CA THR A 145 -8.63 -1.18 2.30
C THR A 145 -8.84 -2.06 1.08
N PHE A 146 -9.11 -3.35 1.30
CA PHE A 146 -9.35 -4.28 0.19
C PHE A 146 -10.42 -5.31 0.52
N MET A 147 -11.05 -5.84 -0.54
CA MET A 147 -12.04 -6.91 -0.49
C MET A 147 -11.58 -8.06 -1.38
N ARG A 148 -11.55 -9.28 -0.86
CA ARG A 148 -11.16 -10.46 -1.64
C ARG A 148 -12.27 -10.98 -2.53
#